data_AF-A0A9E2IEZ9-F1
#
_entry.id   AF-A0A9E2IEZ9-F1
#
_cell.length_a   1.000
_cell.length_b   1.000
_cell.length_c   1.000
_cell.angle_alpha   90.00
_cell.angle_beta   90.00
_cell.angle_gamma   90.00
#
_symmetry.space_group_name_H-M   'P 1'
#
loop_
_entity.id
_entity.type
_entity.pdbx_description
1 polymer ?
#
loop_
_entity_poly.entity_id
_entity_poly.type
_entity_poly.pdbx_seq_one_letter_code
_entity_poly.pdbx_strand_id
1 'polypeptide(L)'
;MKDSSSISRSKNKPELTAPAGDWASLYSAVESGADAVYFGIKGINMRHSADNFDVLEIKKVMKVLHENGVKGYLALNVVVYDSEISKIKRILKEAKKSKVDAVILFDAAVLSLSKNAGLKMHLSTQASVSNFESVKFFSAIGIKRIVLARECTLEGIRDIIKKCRKEKVDCEIETFVHGAMCVSISGRCFLSHQSFLKSANRGECIQPCRREFIITDRDNECDYVLGENYLLSPRDLCTMKFIDVLLKSGINAFKIEGRMRSPEYVRIVTSAYRRAIDAFMAGNLTEDLKEKLFQELKCAFNRGFEEGFYFGTPGGLGETAESLYEKSYVGEVIKFYKKISVAEISVMSGELKKGDKILITGKRTPAGFAEVKEMEIKHKSVDVVGKGTYVGIKLPFLVCPKDKVFLWRLKSRED
;
A
#
# COMPACT_ATOMS: atom_id res chain seq x y z
N MET A 1 14.65 -37.30 -18.44
CA MET A 1 14.79 -37.17 -16.98
C MET A 1 14.32 -35.78 -16.58
N LYS A 2 13.09 -35.66 -16.09
CA LYS A 2 12.51 -34.40 -15.60
C LYS A 2 12.71 -34.36 -14.10
N ASP A 3 13.48 -33.40 -13.64
CA ASP A 3 13.79 -33.21 -12.23
C ASP A 3 12.56 -32.62 -11.52
N SER A 4 11.70 -33.50 -11.00
CA SER A 4 10.57 -33.16 -10.14
C SER A 4 11.09 -32.86 -8.74
N SER A 5 11.70 -31.68 -8.56
CA SER A 5 12.04 -31.19 -7.22
C SER A 5 10.74 -30.85 -6.48
N SER A 6 10.39 -31.70 -5.51
CA SER A 6 9.27 -31.48 -4.59
C SER A 6 9.56 -30.24 -3.73
N ILE A 7 9.11 -29.07 -4.17
CA ILE A 7 9.27 -27.81 -3.43
C ILE A 7 8.45 -27.92 -2.14
N SER A 8 9.14 -28.10 -1.00
CA SER A 8 8.54 -28.22 0.32
C SER A 8 7.72 -26.95 0.64
N ARG A 9 6.44 -27.10 1.01
CA ARG A 9 5.60 -25.98 1.45
C ARG A 9 6.22 -25.32 2.69
N SER A 10 6.39 -24.00 2.67
CA SER A 10 6.71 -23.22 3.87
C SER A 10 5.62 -23.47 4.92
N LYS A 11 5.98 -23.99 6.11
CA LYS A 11 5.03 -24.20 7.21
C LYS A 11 4.53 -22.89 7.84
N ASN A 12 5.23 -21.77 7.62
CA ASN A 12 4.88 -20.50 8.22
C ASN A 12 4.22 -19.58 7.19
N LYS A 13 3.00 -19.14 7.53
CA LYS A 13 2.25 -18.10 6.82
C LYS A 13 3.02 -16.77 6.92
N PRO A 14 3.42 -16.14 5.80
CA PRO A 14 4.06 -14.83 5.88
C PRO A 14 3.07 -13.78 6.35
N GLU A 15 3.58 -12.78 7.07
CA GLU A 15 2.80 -11.63 7.52
C GLU A 15 2.48 -10.71 6.34
N LEU A 16 1.23 -10.29 6.19
CA LEU A 16 0.82 -9.29 5.20
C LEU A 16 0.80 -7.89 5.83
N THR A 17 1.77 -7.06 5.45
CA THR A 17 1.96 -5.68 5.92
C THR A 17 1.30 -4.69 4.95
N ALA A 18 0.17 -4.09 5.35
CA ALA A 18 -0.60 -3.14 4.56
C ALA A 18 -0.32 -1.67 4.94
N PRO A 19 -0.40 -0.72 3.98
CA PRO A 19 -0.18 0.70 4.24
C PRO A 19 -1.42 1.40 4.82
N ALA A 20 -1.21 2.39 5.68
CA ALA A 20 -2.23 3.37 6.04
C ALA A 20 -1.68 4.81 6.00
N GLY A 21 -2.28 5.63 5.13
CA GLY A 21 -2.04 7.08 5.07
C GLY A 21 -2.98 7.90 5.94
N ASP A 22 -4.14 7.33 6.26
CA ASP A 22 -5.25 7.98 6.95
C ASP A 22 -6.12 6.93 7.67
N TRP A 23 -7.15 7.38 8.39
CA TRP A 23 -8.06 6.52 9.14
C TRP A 23 -8.88 5.55 8.26
N ALA A 24 -9.41 5.98 7.13
CA ALA A 24 -10.19 5.12 6.24
C ALA A 24 -9.34 4.03 5.59
N SER A 25 -8.12 4.38 5.20
CA SER A 25 -7.10 3.44 4.73
C SER A 25 -6.72 2.43 5.83
N LEU A 26 -6.58 2.88 7.09
CA LEU A 26 -6.31 1.99 8.22
C LEU A 26 -7.42 0.97 8.44
N TYR A 27 -8.69 1.42 8.50
CA TYR A 27 -9.83 0.49 8.62
C TYR A 27 -9.94 -0.42 7.41
N SER A 28 -9.68 0.10 6.21
CA SER A 28 -9.69 -0.69 4.97
C SER A 28 -8.65 -1.82 5.01
N ALA A 29 -7.45 -1.56 5.53
CA ALA A 29 -6.42 -2.58 5.70
C ALA A 29 -6.83 -3.65 6.73
N VAL A 30 -7.34 -3.23 7.89
CA VAL A 30 -7.79 -4.15 8.96
C VAL A 30 -8.90 -5.06 8.47
N GLU A 31 -9.96 -4.49 7.88
CA GLU A 31 -11.11 -5.27 7.39
C GLU A 31 -10.77 -6.17 6.20
N SER A 32 -9.68 -5.88 5.48
CA SER A 32 -9.21 -6.69 4.36
C SER A 32 -8.25 -7.81 4.77
N GLY A 33 -8.01 -7.99 6.07
CA GLY A 33 -7.22 -9.09 6.63
C GLY A 33 -5.72 -8.83 6.68
N ALA A 34 -5.27 -7.57 6.79
CA ALA A 34 -3.86 -7.29 7.06
C ALA A 34 -3.44 -7.91 8.40
N ASP A 35 -2.27 -8.55 8.44
CA ASP A 35 -1.67 -9.04 9.69
C ASP A 35 -0.94 -7.90 10.43
N ALA A 36 -0.45 -6.91 9.68
CA ALA A 36 0.15 -5.70 10.20
C ALA A 36 -0.19 -4.48 9.34
N VAL A 37 -0.25 -3.30 9.96
CA VAL A 37 -0.43 -2.01 9.29
C VAL A 37 0.74 -1.10 9.60
N TYR A 38 1.36 -0.53 8.56
CA TYR A 38 2.38 0.50 8.71
C TYR A 38 1.83 1.89 8.40
N PHE A 39 2.07 2.83 9.32
CA PHE A 39 1.54 4.19 9.26
C PHE A 39 2.61 5.23 9.56
N GLY A 40 2.40 6.46 9.12
CA GLY A 40 3.30 7.59 9.38
C GLY A 40 2.64 8.64 10.24
N ILE A 41 3.47 9.50 10.83
CA ILE A 41 3.02 10.73 11.48
C ILE A 41 3.40 11.96 10.65
N LYS A 42 2.67 13.06 10.83
CA LYS A 42 2.91 14.29 10.09
C LYS A 42 4.35 14.82 10.26
N GLY A 43 5.01 15.01 9.12
CA GLY A 43 6.28 15.73 9.00
C GLY A 43 7.58 14.91 9.08
N ILE A 44 7.58 13.62 9.44
CA ILE A 44 8.82 12.81 9.54
C ILE A 44 8.58 11.39 9.01
N ASN A 45 8.41 11.22 7.69
CA ASN A 45 8.33 9.90 7.03
C ASN A 45 8.41 10.03 5.50
N MET A 46 8.63 8.93 4.77
CA MET A 46 8.77 8.91 3.29
C MET A 46 7.54 9.32 2.46
N ARG A 47 6.41 9.61 3.10
CA ARG A 47 5.14 9.98 2.46
C ARG A 47 4.61 11.22 3.17
N HIS A 48 5.40 12.28 3.10
CA HIS A 48 5.12 13.55 3.77
C HIS A 48 3.76 14.12 3.36
N SER A 49 3.39 13.96 2.08
CA SER A 49 2.15 14.47 1.50
C SER A 49 0.91 13.58 1.72
N ALA A 50 1.05 12.43 2.40
CA ALA A 50 -0.14 11.72 2.90
C ALA A 50 -0.75 12.52 4.07
N ASP A 51 -2.05 12.35 4.33
CA ASP A 51 -2.72 13.00 5.47
C ASP A 51 -1.95 12.75 6.78
N ASN A 52 -1.52 11.50 6.96
CA ASN A 52 -0.79 10.98 8.13
C ASN A 52 -1.53 11.23 9.46
N PHE A 53 -1.06 10.56 10.51
CA PHE A 53 -1.62 10.73 11.84
C PHE A 53 -0.86 11.80 12.63
N ASP A 54 -1.53 12.41 13.61
CA ASP A 54 -0.86 13.21 14.61
C ASP A 54 -0.20 12.33 15.67
N VAL A 55 0.85 12.84 16.33
CA VAL A 55 1.56 12.10 17.40
C VAL A 55 0.61 11.66 18.51
N LEU A 56 -0.37 12.50 18.84
CA LEU A 56 -1.39 12.20 19.86
C LEU A 56 -2.37 11.10 19.42
N GLU A 57 -2.49 10.85 18.12
CA GLU A 57 -3.36 9.80 17.58
C GLU A 57 -2.73 8.42 17.63
N ILE A 58 -1.41 8.29 17.85
CA ILE A 58 -0.70 6.99 17.93
C ILE A 58 -1.42 6.05 18.89
N LYS A 59 -1.80 6.52 20.09
CA LYS A 59 -2.52 5.72 21.09
C LYS A 59 -3.83 5.14 20.53
N LYS A 60 -4.57 5.95 19.77
CA LYS A 60 -5.85 5.55 19.20
C LYS A 60 -5.66 4.59 18.02
N VAL A 61 -4.66 4.84 17.17
CA VAL A 61 -4.29 3.96 16.07
C VAL A 61 -3.92 2.58 16.60
N MET A 62 -3.01 2.51 17.57
CA MET A 62 -2.60 1.24 18.17
C MET A 62 -3.74 0.52 18.86
N LYS A 63 -4.63 1.25 19.55
CA LYS A 63 -5.85 0.66 20.15
C LYS A 63 -6.70 -0.06 19.10
N VAL A 64 -7.02 0.61 17.98
CA VAL A 64 -7.83 0.00 16.91
C VAL A 64 -7.15 -1.24 16.32
N LEU A 65 -5.84 -1.16 16.06
CA LEU A 65 -5.10 -2.28 15.47
C LEU A 65 -5.07 -3.49 16.42
N HIS A 66 -4.70 -3.28 17.69
CA HIS A 66 -4.60 -4.36 18.67
C HIS A 66 -5.96 -4.97 19.03
N GLU A 67 -7.03 -4.18 19.08
CA GLU A 67 -8.41 -4.70 19.28
C GLU A 67 -8.85 -5.63 18.14
N ASN A 68 -8.27 -5.50 16.95
CA ASN A 68 -8.52 -6.38 15.80
C ASN A 68 -7.43 -7.44 15.58
N GLY A 69 -6.49 -7.60 16.53
CA GLY A 69 -5.39 -8.56 16.41
C GLY A 69 -4.33 -8.20 15.35
N VAL A 70 -4.30 -6.95 14.89
CA VAL A 70 -3.40 -6.45 13.86
C VAL A 70 -2.21 -5.72 14.50
N LYS A 71 -0.99 -5.95 14.02
CA LYS A 71 0.21 -5.24 14.50
C LYS A 71 0.31 -3.83 13.91
N GLY A 72 0.88 -2.88 14.66
CA GLY A 72 1.08 -1.51 14.21
C GLY A 72 2.55 -1.12 14.11
N TYR A 73 2.98 -0.70 12.91
CA TYR A 73 4.36 -0.28 12.62
C TYR A 73 4.44 1.21 12.30
N LEU A 74 5.24 1.94 13.08
CA LEU A 74 5.42 3.38 12.88
C LEU A 74 6.58 3.64 11.90
N ALA A 75 6.31 4.31 10.79
CA ALA A 75 7.33 4.74 9.84
C ALA A 75 7.99 6.06 10.28
N LEU A 76 9.28 6.00 10.62
CA LEU A 76 10.20 7.12 10.86
C LEU A 76 11.45 6.96 9.99
N ASN A 77 11.21 6.71 8.70
CA ASN A 77 12.23 6.40 7.73
C ASN A 77 12.56 7.63 6.90
N VAL A 78 13.14 8.68 7.46
CA VAL A 78 13.70 9.80 6.68
C VAL A 78 15.07 10.15 7.25
N VAL A 79 15.92 10.80 6.46
CA VAL A 79 17.14 11.46 7.00
C VAL A 79 16.67 12.47 8.04
N VAL A 80 17.28 12.54 9.23
CA VAL A 80 16.88 13.49 10.29
C VAL A 80 17.99 14.51 10.55
N TYR A 81 17.61 15.78 10.80
CA TYR A 81 18.55 16.82 11.20
C TYR A 81 18.56 17.07 12.71
N ASP A 82 19.63 17.64 13.24
CA ASP A 82 19.80 17.93 14.68
C ASP A 82 18.63 18.72 15.28
N SER A 83 18.09 19.68 14.53
CA SER A 83 16.92 20.48 14.93
C SER A 83 15.64 19.65 15.14
N GLU A 84 15.58 18.45 14.58
CA GLU A 84 14.42 17.55 14.65
C GLU A 84 14.56 16.48 15.74
N ILE A 85 15.73 16.31 16.36
CA ILE A 85 16.00 15.25 17.34
C ILE A 85 15.06 15.32 18.54
N SER A 86 14.75 16.52 19.03
CA SER A 86 13.78 16.72 20.12
C SER A 86 12.38 16.23 19.72
N LYS A 87 11.97 16.45 18.47
CA LYS A 87 10.70 15.94 17.94
C LYS A 87 10.73 14.42 17.84
N ILE A 88 11.80 13.82 17.34
CA ILE A 88 11.98 12.35 17.30
C ILE A 88 11.87 11.73 18.69
N LYS A 89 12.57 12.26 19.69
CA LYS A 89 12.51 11.75 21.07
C LYS A 89 11.08 11.75 21.61
N ARG A 90 10.30 12.82 21.35
CA ARG A 90 8.88 12.91 21.72
C ARG A 90 8.05 11.83 21.04
N ILE A 91 8.27 11.60 19.75
CA ILE A 91 7.55 10.58 18.97
C ILE A 91 7.85 9.18 19.50
N LEU A 92 9.13 8.84 19.70
CA LEU A 92 9.55 7.53 20.20
C LEU A 92 9.01 7.26 21.61
N LYS A 93 8.97 8.28 22.48
CA LYS A 93 8.35 8.18 23.81
C LYS A 93 6.87 7.82 23.71
N GLU A 94 6.13 8.49 22.82
CA GLU A 94 4.70 8.19 22.62
C GLU A 94 4.50 6.82 21.96
N ALA A 95 5.35 6.44 21.00
CA ALA A 95 5.34 5.11 20.38
C ALA A 95 5.52 4.00 21.41
N LYS A 96 6.49 4.15 22.32
CA LYS A 96 6.73 3.18 23.42
C LYS A 96 5.54 3.12 24.37
N LYS A 97 5.01 4.27 24.78
CA LYS A 97 3.83 4.37 25.67
C LYS A 97 2.59 3.73 25.06
N SER A 98 2.40 3.93 23.76
CA SER A 98 1.28 3.39 22.98
C SER A 98 1.49 1.95 22.50
N LYS A 99 2.60 1.30 22.89
CA LYS A 99 2.94 -0.08 22.54
C LYS A 99 3.01 -0.34 21.03
N VAL A 100 3.56 0.60 20.26
CA VAL A 100 3.89 0.37 18.84
C VAL A 100 4.75 -0.89 18.71
N ASP A 101 4.37 -1.79 17.79
CA ASP A 101 4.99 -3.11 17.67
C ASP A 101 6.40 -3.05 17.10
N ALA A 102 6.66 -2.10 16.18
CA ALA A 102 7.99 -1.79 15.68
C ALA A 102 8.05 -0.39 15.04
N VAL A 103 9.24 0.20 15.01
CA VAL A 103 9.53 1.41 14.23
C VAL A 103 10.28 1.02 12.96
N ILE A 104 9.76 1.44 11.79
CA ILE A 104 10.44 1.31 10.49
C ILE A 104 11.34 2.54 10.31
N LEU A 105 12.65 2.33 10.31
CA LEU A 105 13.66 3.39 10.32
C LEU A 105 14.83 3.08 9.38
N PHE A 106 15.71 4.06 9.16
CA PHE A 106 17.03 3.81 8.55
C PHE A 106 18.11 4.75 9.09
N ASP A 107 17.73 5.96 9.51
CA ASP A 107 18.63 6.94 10.08
C ASP A 107 19.30 6.42 11.38
N ALA A 108 20.61 6.61 11.49
CA ALA A 108 21.42 6.07 12.59
C ALA A 108 21.07 6.70 13.95
N ALA A 109 20.70 7.99 13.99
CA ALA A 109 20.27 8.65 15.22
C ALA A 109 18.92 8.10 15.66
N VAL A 110 17.98 7.92 14.73
CA VAL A 110 16.67 7.30 15.01
C VAL A 110 16.83 5.86 15.49
N LEU A 111 17.74 5.09 14.91
CA LEU A 111 18.09 3.74 15.34
C LEU A 111 18.59 3.74 16.79
N SER A 112 19.61 4.54 17.09
CA SER A 112 20.20 4.63 18.43
C SER A 112 19.16 5.03 19.49
N LEU A 113 18.35 6.06 19.19
CA LEU A 113 17.29 6.53 20.09
C LEU A 113 16.18 5.47 20.28
N SER A 114 15.80 4.75 19.22
CA SER A 114 14.78 3.70 19.29
C SER A 114 15.27 2.50 20.11
N LYS A 115 16.54 2.12 19.96
CA LYS A 115 17.19 1.08 20.75
C LYS A 115 17.22 1.46 22.24
N ASN A 116 17.63 2.69 22.56
CA ASN A 116 17.64 3.20 23.94
C ASN A 116 16.24 3.28 24.56
N ALA A 117 15.21 3.53 23.75
CA ALA A 117 13.81 3.49 24.18
C ALA A 117 13.24 2.06 24.32
N GLY A 118 14.02 1.02 23.97
CA GLY A 118 13.59 -0.38 24.00
C GLY A 118 12.46 -0.68 23.01
N LEU A 119 12.48 -0.04 21.84
CA LEU A 119 11.54 -0.31 20.75
C LEU A 119 12.12 -1.38 19.81
N LYS A 120 11.25 -2.24 19.27
CA LYS A 120 11.64 -3.12 18.16
C LYS A 120 11.84 -2.28 16.90
N MET A 121 12.83 -2.64 16.10
CA MET A 121 13.24 -1.85 14.94
C MET A 121 13.20 -2.71 13.69
N HIS A 122 12.52 -2.19 12.66
CA HIS A 122 12.53 -2.72 11.30
C HIS A 122 13.34 -1.77 10.43
N LEU A 123 14.20 -2.30 9.56
CA LEU A 123 15.02 -1.48 8.66
C LEU A 123 14.28 -1.24 7.35
N SER A 124 14.11 0.03 7.00
CA SER A 124 13.49 0.50 5.76
C SER A 124 14.36 0.15 4.54
N THR A 125 13.71 -0.06 3.39
CA THR A 125 14.38 -0.24 2.09
C THR A 125 15.32 0.92 1.71
N GLN A 126 15.24 2.06 2.39
CA GLN A 126 16.19 3.17 2.22
C GLN A 126 17.62 2.85 2.61
N ALA A 127 17.84 1.82 3.43
CA ALA A 127 19.18 1.30 3.69
C ALA A 127 19.77 0.53 2.49
N SER A 128 18.95 0.21 1.48
CA SER A 128 19.34 -0.53 0.27
C SER A 128 20.05 -1.86 0.56
N VAL A 129 19.57 -2.59 1.57
CA VAL A 129 20.14 -3.90 1.92
C VAL A 129 19.81 -4.91 0.83
N SER A 130 20.84 -5.40 0.15
CA SER A 130 20.74 -6.32 -1.00
C SER A 130 21.60 -7.59 -0.87
N ASN A 131 22.26 -7.78 0.27
CA ASN A 131 23.18 -8.89 0.49
C ASN A 131 23.15 -9.38 1.95
N PHE A 132 23.65 -10.59 2.15
CA PHE A 132 23.65 -11.26 3.45
C PHE A 132 24.51 -10.57 4.51
N GLU A 133 25.70 -10.08 4.16
CA GLU A 133 26.59 -9.42 5.13
C GLU A 133 25.95 -8.17 5.73
N SER A 134 25.23 -7.41 4.90
CA SER A 134 24.44 -6.27 5.37
C SER A 134 23.33 -6.71 6.31
N VAL A 135 22.60 -7.80 6.00
CA VAL A 135 21.58 -8.36 6.89
C VAL A 135 22.17 -8.74 8.25
N LYS A 136 23.31 -9.44 8.25
CA LYS A 136 24.02 -9.86 9.45
C LYS A 136 24.47 -8.67 10.29
N PHE A 137 25.06 -7.65 9.66
CA PHE A 137 25.47 -6.41 10.33
C PHE A 137 24.29 -5.71 11.01
N PHE A 138 23.18 -5.49 10.29
CA PHE A 138 22.02 -4.78 10.84
C PHE A 138 21.31 -5.60 11.93
N SER A 139 21.26 -6.93 11.79
CA SER A 139 20.74 -7.81 12.84
C SER A 139 21.56 -7.70 14.13
N ALA A 140 22.89 -7.72 14.03
CA ALA A 140 23.79 -7.62 15.18
C ALA A 140 23.62 -6.32 15.99
N ILE A 141 23.27 -5.21 15.32
CA ILE A 141 23.01 -3.93 16.02
C ILE A 141 21.58 -3.80 16.57
N GLY A 142 20.71 -4.79 16.34
CA GLY A 142 19.39 -4.93 16.97
C GLY A 142 18.19 -4.81 16.03
N ILE A 143 18.38 -4.78 14.71
CA ILE A 143 17.28 -4.82 13.75
C ILE A 143 16.66 -6.22 13.73
N LYS A 144 15.32 -6.30 13.86
CA LYS A 144 14.59 -7.57 13.90
C LYS A 144 13.93 -7.95 12.58
N ARG A 145 13.74 -6.99 11.68
CA ARG A 145 13.22 -7.24 10.32
C ARG A 145 13.86 -6.27 9.35
N ILE A 146 14.24 -6.75 8.17
CA ILE A 146 14.79 -5.92 7.11
C ILE A 146 13.88 -5.98 5.89
N VAL A 147 13.47 -4.80 5.43
CA VAL A 147 12.84 -4.64 4.12
C VAL A 147 13.95 -4.61 3.09
N LEU A 148 14.10 -5.69 2.31
CA LEU A 148 15.15 -5.77 1.31
C LEU A 148 14.96 -4.73 0.20
N ALA A 149 16.08 -4.37 -0.42
CA ALA A 149 16.10 -3.53 -1.61
C ALA A 149 15.20 -4.14 -2.69
N ARG A 150 14.40 -3.32 -3.37
CA ARG A 150 13.44 -3.77 -4.39
C ARG A 150 14.11 -4.26 -5.67
N GLU A 151 15.41 -4.02 -5.76
CA GLU A 151 16.31 -4.41 -6.84
C GLU A 151 16.85 -5.84 -6.66
N CYS A 152 16.52 -6.53 -5.56
CA CYS A 152 16.94 -7.91 -5.33
C CYS A 152 16.16 -8.91 -6.18
N THR A 153 16.87 -9.84 -6.80
CA THR A 153 16.26 -10.99 -7.47
C THR A 153 15.72 -12.00 -6.47
N LEU A 154 14.76 -12.82 -6.90
CA LEU A 154 14.21 -13.90 -6.10
C LEU A 154 15.27 -14.92 -5.67
N GLU A 155 16.23 -15.22 -6.56
CA GLU A 155 17.37 -16.07 -6.26
C GLU A 155 18.25 -15.46 -5.15
N GLY A 156 18.62 -14.19 -5.28
CA GLY A 156 19.40 -13.49 -4.26
C GLY A 156 18.68 -13.45 -2.90
N ILE A 157 17.36 -13.26 -2.89
CA ILE A 157 16.54 -13.30 -1.68
C ILE A 157 16.59 -14.70 -1.03
N ARG A 158 16.43 -15.77 -1.82
CA ARG A 158 16.52 -17.15 -1.31
C ARG A 158 17.89 -17.45 -0.71
N ASP A 159 18.95 -16.97 -1.34
CA ASP A 159 20.32 -17.13 -0.84
C ASP A 159 20.56 -16.40 0.48
N ILE A 160 20.07 -15.16 0.59
CA ILE A 160 20.10 -14.39 1.85
C ILE A 160 19.39 -15.19 2.96
N ILE A 161 18.17 -15.67 2.70
CA ILE A 161 17.38 -16.43 3.67
C ILE A 161 18.09 -17.73 4.08
N LYS A 162 18.65 -18.46 3.11
CA LYS A 162 19.42 -19.70 3.35
C LYS A 162 20.62 -19.43 4.25
N LYS A 163 21.38 -18.36 3.99
CA LYS A 163 22.54 -17.96 4.81
C LYS A 163 22.11 -17.51 6.21
N CYS A 164 21.02 -16.75 6.34
CA CYS A 164 20.46 -16.37 7.65
C CYS A 164 20.11 -17.60 8.50
N ARG A 165 19.47 -18.62 7.90
CA ARG A 165 19.16 -19.88 8.60
C ARG A 165 20.42 -20.64 8.99
N LYS A 166 21.40 -20.75 8.07
CA LYS A 166 22.67 -21.46 8.32
C LYS A 166 23.45 -20.84 9.47
N GLU A 167 23.54 -19.51 9.52
CA GLU A 167 24.28 -18.77 10.53
C GLU A 167 23.45 -18.36 11.75
N LYS A 168 22.18 -18.81 11.81
CA LYS A 168 21.23 -18.47 12.90
C LYS A 168 21.12 -16.97 13.14
N VAL A 169 21.08 -16.17 12.06
CA VAL A 169 20.87 -14.73 12.13
C VAL A 169 19.42 -14.48 12.54
N ASP A 170 19.22 -13.84 13.69
CA ASP A 170 17.91 -13.46 14.23
C ASP A 170 17.38 -12.20 13.54
N CYS A 171 16.92 -12.38 12.29
CA CYS A 171 16.33 -11.30 11.50
C CYS A 171 15.29 -11.86 10.50
N GLU A 172 14.11 -11.24 10.47
CA GLU A 172 13.08 -11.51 9.48
C GLU A 172 13.35 -10.75 8.17
N ILE A 173 13.02 -11.38 7.05
CA ILE A 173 13.09 -10.77 5.72
C ILE A 173 11.69 -10.34 5.27
N GLU A 174 11.55 -9.06 4.92
CA GLU A 174 10.35 -8.48 4.31
C GLU A 174 10.66 -8.03 2.87
N THR A 175 9.74 -8.30 1.94
CA THR A 175 9.86 -7.84 0.55
C THR A 175 8.58 -7.19 0.07
N PHE A 176 8.69 -6.29 -0.92
CA PHE A 176 7.50 -5.71 -1.54
C PHE A 176 6.84 -6.71 -2.49
N VAL A 177 5.50 -6.79 -2.44
CA VAL A 177 4.71 -7.64 -3.33
C VAL A 177 3.85 -6.86 -4.31
N HIS A 178 3.60 -5.57 -4.03
CA HIS A 178 2.76 -4.74 -4.86
C HIS A 178 3.06 -3.25 -4.71
N GLY A 179 2.82 -2.49 -5.79
CA GLY A 179 2.73 -1.03 -5.78
C GLY A 179 3.87 -0.32 -6.52
N ALA A 180 3.88 1.01 -6.44
CA ALA A 180 4.70 1.87 -7.27
C ALA A 180 6.21 1.62 -7.12
N MET A 181 6.90 1.37 -8.24
CA MET A 181 8.36 1.28 -8.31
C MET A 181 9.02 2.66 -8.48
N CYS A 182 10.31 2.76 -8.17
CA CYS A 182 11.14 3.94 -8.45
C CYS A 182 12.01 3.67 -9.67
N VAL A 183 12.27 4.69 -10.49
CA VAL A 183 13.23 4.62 -11.59
C VAL A 183 14.68 4.54 -11.10
N SER A 184 14.96 5.13 -9.93
CA SER A 184 16.27 5.09 -9.27
C SER A 184 16.27 4.03 -8.16
N ILE A 185 17.47 3.70 -7.65
CA ILE A 185 17.63 2.92 -6.42
C ILE A 185 16.70 3.46 -5.35
N SER A 186 15.88 2.55 -4.80
CA SER A 186 14.77 2.88 -3.92
C SER A 186 15.21 3.76 -2.75
N GLY A 187 14.69 5.00 -2.72
CA GLY A 187 15.00 5.97 -1.68
C GLY A 187 16.33 6.72 -1.83
N ARG A 188 16.90 6.76 -3.04
CA ARG A 188 18.08 7.56 -3.42
C ARG A 188 17.83 8.33 -4.72
N CYS A 189 16.82 9.20 -4.72
CA CYS A 189 16.42 9.96 -5.91
C CYS A 189 16.56 11.47 -5.68
N PHE A 190 17.21 12.16 -6.61
CA PHE A 190 17.41 13.62 -6.55
C PHE A 190 16.50 14.39 -7.50
N LEU A 191 15.81 13.72 -8.41
CA LEU A 191 15.03 14.36 -9.47
C LEU A 191 14.01 15.36 -8.93
N SER A 192 13.22 14.97 -7.92
CA SER A 192 12.24 15.86 -7.28
C SER A 192 12.88 17.05 -6.58
N HIS A 193 14.09 16.89 -6.04
CA HIS A 193 14.78 17.98 -5.36
C HIS A 193 15.37 18.97 -6.36
N GLN A 194 16.08 18.48 -7.37
CA GLN A 194 16.73 19.33 -8.37
C GLN A 194 15.69 20.14 -9.17
N SER A 195 14.56 19.52 -9.52
CA SER A 195 13.56 20.19 -10.34
C SER A 195 12.55 21.04 -9.55
N PHE A 196 12.28 20.71 -8.27
CA PHE A 196 11.17 21.33 -7.53
C PHE A 196 11.50 21.70 -6.07
N LEU A 197 12.76 21.55 -5.65
CA LEU A 197 13.21 21.74 -4.26
C LEU A 197 12.44 20.86 -3.25
N LYS A 198 11.93 19.71 -3.71
CA LYS A 198 11.18 18.74 -2.89
C LYS A 198 11.95 17.44 -2.74
N SER A 199 12.53 17.21 -1.57
CA SER A 199 13.44 16.08 -1.35
C SER A 199 12.70 14.74 -1.21
N ALA A 200 12.95 13.82 -2.14
CA ALA A 200 12.41 12.46 -2.06
C ALA A 200 12.92 11.69 -0.84
N ASN A 201 14.15 11.96 -0.40
CA ASN A 201 14.77 11.35 0.79
C ASN A 201 14.18 11.85 2.11
N ARG A 202 13.39 12.93 2.04
CA ARG A 202 12.60 13.52 3.14
C ARG A 202 11.10 13.23 2.98
N GLY A 203 10.73 12.38 2.02
CA GLY A 203 9.35 11.99 1.77
C GLY A 203 8.50 13.01 1.02
N GLU A 204 9.11 14.08 0.49
CA GLU A 204 8.42 15.14 -0.26
C GLU A 204 8.35 14.88 -1.76
N CYS A 205 8.72 13.68 -2.23
CA CYS A 205 8.73 13.37 -3.66
C CYS A 205 7.37 13.67 -4.30
N ILE A 206 7.35 14.60 -5.27
CA ILE A 206 6.15 14.93 -6.05
C ILE A 206 6.02 14.08 -7.32
N GLN A 207 6.80 13.00 -7.38
CA GLN A 207 6.81 12.02 -8.48
C GLN A 207 7.03 12.67 -9.86
N PRO A 208 8.04 13.54 -10.04
CA PRO A 208 8.28 14.15 -11.34
C PRO A 208 8.61 13.12 -12.43
N CYS A 209 9.23 12.00 -12.07
CA CYS A 209 9.48 10.88 -12.98
C CYS A 209 8.20 10.27 -13.59
N ARG A 210 7.03 10.65 -13.08
CA ARG A 210 5.72 10.18 -13.53
C ARG A 210 4.99 11.19 -14.44
N ARG A 211 5.66 12.29 -14.82
CA ARG A 211 5.18 13.30 -15.78
C ARG A 211 5.71 13.00 -17.19
N GLU A 212 5.09 13.64 -18.18
CA GLU A 212 5.58 13.67 -19.55
C GLU A 212 6.64 14.76 -19.72
N PHE A 213 7.67 14.47 -20.50
CA PHE A 213 8.77 15.40 -20.77
C PHE A 213 9.10 15.39 -22.26
N ILE A 214 9.61 16.52 -22.75
CA ILE A 214 10.44 16.54 -23.95
C ILE A 214 11.87 16.69 -23.44
N ILE A 215 12.74 15.73 -23.77
CA ILE A 215 14.18 15.79 -23.50
C ILE A 215 14.87 16.13 -24.81
N THR A 216 15.38 17.34 -24.89
CA THR A 216 16.22 17.82 -25.99
C THR A 216 17.67 17.78 -25.55
N ASP A 217 18.52 17.09 -26.31
CA ASP A 217 19.96 17.22 -26.17
C ASP A 217 20.38 18.68 -26.50
N ARG A 218 21.46 19.17 -25.86
CA ARG A 218 21.91 20.56 -26.02
C ARG A 218 22.38 20.89 -27.42
N ASP A 219 22.92 19.90 -28.12
CA ASP A 219 23.42 20.07 -29.49
C ASP A 219 22.27 19.96 -30.52
N ASN A 220 21.03 19.74 -30.04
CA ASN A 220 19.83 19.48 -30.84
C ASN A 220 20.03 18.33 -31.84
N GLU A 221 20.92 17.40 -31.55
CA GLU A 221 21.15 16.22 -32.40
C GLU A 221 19.99 15.23 -32.28
N CYS A 222 19.29 15.26 -31.14
CA CYS A 222 18.10 14.45 -30.92
C CYS A 222 17.12 15.06 -29.91
N ASP A 223 15.83 14.97 -30.24
CA ASP A 223 14.72 15.16 -29.32
C ASP A 223 14.13 13.80 -28.93
N TYR A 224 13.90 13.60 -27.63
CA TYR A 224 13.12 12.49 -27.10
C TYR A 224 11.83 13.02 -26.50
N VAL A 225 10.68 12.62 -27.04
CA VAL A 225 9.39 12.85 -26.40
C VAL A 225 9.13 11.70 -25.40
N LEU A 226 9.38 11.97 -24.12
CA LEU A 226 9.08 11.07 -23.02
C LEU A 226 7.61 11.19 -22.62
N GLY A 227 6.75 10.42 -23.28
CA GLY A 227 5.32 10.34 -22.95
C GLY A 227 4.63 9.20 -23.66
N GLU A 228 5.00 8.92 -24.92
CA GLU A 228 4.50 7.76 -25.66
C GLU A 228 5.18 6.44 -25.21
N ASN A 229 6.33 6.52 -24.52
CA ASN A 229 7.12 5.36 -24.09
C ASN A 229 7.53 5.39 -22.59
N TYR A 230 7.06 6.34 -21.76
CA TYR A 230 7.22 6.36 -20.28
C TYR A 230 8.61 6.00 -19.69
N LEU A 231 9.70 6.54 -20.25
CA LEU A 231 11.09 6.19 -19.88
C LEU A 231 11.42 6.30 -18.38
N LEU A 232 10.83 7.27 -17.67
CA LEU A 232 11.11 7.53 -16.25
C LEU A 232 10.01 7.02 -15.29
N SER A 233 8.90 6.55 -15.83
CA SER A 233 7.75 6.11 -15.03
C SER A 233 7.71 4.58 -15.04
N PRO A 234 8.25 3.88 -14.02
CA PRO A 234 8.15 2.43 -13.99
C PRO A 234 6.69 1.98 -13.78
N ARG A 235 6.39 0.76 -14.24
CA ARG A 235 5.11 0.08 -13.97
C ARG A 235 5.00 -0.18 -12.46
N ASP A 236 3.80 -0.50 -12.00
CA ASP A 236 3.62 -0.91 -10.61
C ASP A 236 4.03 -2.38 -10.45
N LEU A 237 4.76 -2.71 -9.39
CA LEU A 237 5.07 -4.08 -9.05
C LEU A 237 3.78 -4.86 -8.80
N CYS A 238 3.65 -6.06 -9.35
CA CYS A 238 2.57 -6.97 -9.03
C CYS A 238 3.06 -8.43 -9.08
N THR A 239 3.07 -9.06 -7.92
CA THR A 239 3.56 -10.44 -7.79
C THR A 239 2.46 -11.50 -7.89
N MET A 240 1.19 -11.10 -8.06
CA MET A 240 0.03 -12.01 -7.98
C MET A 240 0.16 -13.25 -8.90
N LYS A 241 0.69 -13.10 -10.11
CA LYS A 241 0.86 -14.20 -11.07
C LYS A 241 1.86 -15.27 -10.60
N PHE A 242 2.83 -14.89 -9.78
CA PHE A 242 3.91 -15.76 -9.29
C PHE A 242 4.01 -15.75 -7.76
N ILE A 243 2.92 -15.40 -7.07
CA ILE A 243 2.88 -15.27 -5.60
C ILE A 243 3.19 -16.60 -4.91
N ASP A 244 2.84 -17.72 -5.52
CA ASP A 244 3.15 -19.06 -5.01
C ASP A 244 4.67 -19.31 -4.95
N VAL A 245 5.43 -18.70 -5.87
CA VAL A 245 6.89 -18.79 -5.90
C VAL A 245 7.51 -18.00 -4.74
N LEU A 246 6.95 -16.84 -4.42
CA LEU A 246 7.34 -16.03 -3.26
C LEU A 246 6.97 -16.72 -1.94
N LEU A 247 5.78 -17.32 -1.86
CA LEU A 247 5.33 -18.05 -0.68
C LEU A 247 6.22 -19.27 -0.35
N LYS A 248 6.83 -19.87 -1.37
CA LYS A 248 7.79 -20.98 -1.23
C LYS A 248 9.22 -20.52 -0.92
N SER A 249 9.56 -19.23 -1.05
CA SER A 249 10.95 -18.75 -0.93
C SER A 249 11.42 -18.58 0.52
N GLY A 250 10.50 -18.63 1.48
CA GLY A 250 10.80 -18.49 2.91
C GLY A 250 10.88 -17.05 3.41
N ILE A 251 10.39 -16.08 2.63
CA ILE A 251 10.19 -14.68 3.06
C ILE A 251 9.22 -14.64 4.24
N ASN A 252 9.52 -13.83 5.26
CA ASN A 252 8.74 -13.76 6.49
C ASN A 252 7.54 -12.81 6.40
N ALA A 253 7.66 -11.73 5.62
CA ALA A 253 6.62 -10.73 5.48
C ALA A 253 6.53 -10.16 4.06
N PHE A 254 5.31 -9.88 3.63
CA PHE A 254 4.99 -9.26 2.35
C PHE A 254 4.45 -7.86 2.58
N LYS A 255 5.08 -6.88 1.95
CA LYS A 255 4.73 -5.47 2.08
C LYS A 255 4.02 -4.95 0.85
N ILE A 256 2.88 -4.31 1.05
CA ILE A 256 2.17 -3.56 0.01
C ILE A 256 2.62 -2.10 0.08
N GLU A 257 3.11 -1.53 -1.03
CA GLU A 257 3.39 -0.11 -1.11
C GLU A 257 2.11 0.68 -1.41
N GLY A 258 1.81 1.72 -0.62
CA GLY A 258 0.65 2.55 -0.92
C GLY A 258 0.16 3.51 0.16
N ARG A 259 1.00 4.04 1.05
CA ARG A 259 0.52 4.97 2.09
C ARG A 259 -0.07 6.30 1.56
N MET A 260 0.15 6.63 0.29
CA MET A 260 -0.52 7.77 -0.39
C MET A 260 -1.65 7.32 -1.31
N ARG A 261 -1.97 6.02 -1.33
CA ARG A 261 -3.07 5.48 -2.13
C ARG A 261 -4.37 5.61 -1.34
N SER A 262 -5.47 5.57 -2.08
CA SER A 262 -6.80 5.74 -1.52
C SER A 262 -7.25 4.52 -0.70
N PRO A 263 -8.26 4.68 0.17
CA PRO A 263 -8.81 3.57 0.95
C PRO A 263 -9.26 2.39 0.09
N GLU A 264 -9.84 2.64 -1.09
CA GLU A 264 -10.25 1.58 -2.02
C GLU A 264 -9.07 0.79 -2.61
N TYR A 265 -7.94 1.45 -2.88
CA TYR A 265 -6.71 0.74 -3.28
C TYR A 265 -6.23 -0.17 -2.15
N VAL A 266 -6.17 0.35 -0.91
CA VAL A 266 -5.74 -0.43 0.25
C VAL A 266 -6.64 -1.66 0.45
N ARG A 267 -7.95 -1.50 0.31
CA ARG A 267 -8.91 -2.63 0.41
C ARG A 267 -8.69 -3.66 -0.69
N ILE A 268 -8.72 -3.25 -1.96
CA ILE A 268 -8.64 -4.17 -3.11
C ILE A 268 -7.33 -4.96 -3.05
N VAL A 269 -6.20 -4.26 -2.88
CA VAL A 269 -4.88 -4.90 -2.89
C VAL A 269 -4.69 -5.82 -1.69
N THR A 270 -5.01 -5.34 -0.48
CA THR A 270 -4.84 -6.16 0.74
C THR A 270 -5.71 -7.42 0.68
N SER A 271 -6.98 -7.29 0.29
CA SER A 271 -7.91 -8.42 0.19
C SER A 271 -7.43 -9.45 -0.84
N ALA A 272 -6.94 -9.00 -2.00
CA ALA A 272 -6.46 -9.90 -3.05
C ALA A 272 -5.25 -10.72 -2.58
N TYR A 273 -4.24 -10.07 -1.97
CA TYR A 273 -3.08 -10.79 -1.44
C TYR A 273 -3.43 -11.68 -0.25
N ARG A 274 -4.33 -11.23 0.65
CA ARG A 274 -4.83 -12.05 1.77
C ARG A 274 -5.43 -13.36 1.27
N ARG A 275 -6.34 -13.27 0.29
CA ARG A 275 -6.99 -14.43 -0.35
C ARG A 275 -5.98 -15.34 -1.04
N ALA A 276 -4.99 -14.80 -1.76
CA ALA A 276 -3.95 -15.60 -2.39
C ALA A 276 -3.10 -16.37 -1.37
N ILE A 277 -2.68 -15.71 -0.28
CA ILE A 277 -1.88 -16.33 0.78
C ILE A 277 -2.69 -17.39 1.50
N ASP A 278 -3.94 -17.09 1.90
CA ASP A 278 -4.80 -18.06 2.59
C ASP A 278 -5.09 -19.27 1.70
N ALA A 279 -5.33 -19.04 0.41
CA ALA A 279 -5.54 -20.11 -0.55
C ALA A 279 -4.31 -21.02 -0.68
N PHE A 280 -3.11 -20.42 -0.71
CA PHE A 280 -1.87 -21.19 -0.74
C PHE A 280 -1.69 -22.03 0.52
N MET A 281 -1.95 -21.45 1.69
CA MET A 281 -1.87 -22.17 2.96
C MET A 281 -2.88 -23.32 3.05
N ALA A 282 -4.07 -23.14 2.48
CA ALA A 282 -5.10 -24.19 2.35
C ALA A 282 -4.81 -25.21 1.24
N GLY A 283 -3.80 -24.98 0.40
CA GLY A 283 -3.46 -25.84 -0.74
C GLY A 283 -4.43 -25.75 -1.93
N ASN A 284 -5.21 -24.67 -2.02
CA ASN A 284 -6.20 -24.44 -3.09
C ASN A 284 -5.89 -23.21 -3.96
N LEU A 285 -4.65 -22.69 -3.92
CA LEU A 285 -4.20 -21.64 -4.85
C LEU A 285 -4.00 -22.23 -6.26
N THR A 286 -4.94 -21.96 -7.14
CA THR A 286 -4.93 -22.35 -8.55
C THR A 286 -4.52 -21.18 -9.46
N GLU A 287 -4.10 -21.46 -10.70
CA GLU A 287 -3.86 -20.42 -11.72
C GLU A 287 -5.11 -19.58 -12.00
N ASP A 288 -6.31 -20.19 -12.06
CA ASP A 288 -7.58 -19.46 -12.28
C ASP A 288 -7.84 -18.43 -11.17
N LEU A 289 -7.71 -18.85 -9.90
CA LEU A 289 -7.78 -17.92 -8.77
C LEU A 289 -6.74 -16.80 -8.85
N LYS A 290 -5.48 -17.10 -9.22
CA LYS A 290 -4.46 -16.05 -9.40
C LYS A 290 -4.85 -15.06 -10.49
N GLU A 291 -5.39 -15.53 -11.61
CA GLU A 291 -5.84 -14.66 -12.71
C GLU A 291 -7.04 -13.82 -12.29
N LYS A 292 -8.03 -14.41 -11.62
CA LYS A 292 -9.18 -13.67 -11.07
C LYS A 292 -8.74 -12.56 -10.12
N LEU A 293 -7.84 -12.87 -9.18
CA LEU A 293 -7.28 -11.88 -8.25
C LEU A 293 -6.45 -10.82 -8.98
N PHE A 294 -5.70 -11.20 -10.02
CA PHE A 294 -4.96 -10.26 -10.86
C PHE A 294 -5.89 -9.29 -11.59
N GLN A 295 -7.03 -9.75 -12.10
CA GLN A 295 -8.05 -8.87 -12.70
C GLN A 295 -8.69 -7.94 -11.67
N GLU A 296 -8.96 -8.42 -10.44
CA GLU A 296 -9.41 -7.56 -9.35
C GLU A 296 -8.40 -6.45 -9.01
N LEU A 297 -7.10 -6.75 -9.03
CA LEU A 297 -6.03 -5.76 -8.78
C LEU A 297 -6.02 -4.64 -9.84
N LYS A 298 -6.39 -4.92 -11.09
CA LYS A 298 -6.49 -3.90 -12.15
C LYS A 298 -7.63 -2.89 -11.93
N CYS A 299 -8.59 -3.21 -11.04
CA CYS A 299 -9.64 -2.28 -10.63
C CYS A 299 -9.12 -1.18 -9.68
N ALA A 300 -7.96 -1.39 -9.05
CA ALA A 300 -7.29 -0.36 -8.28
C ALA A 300 -6.39 0.48 -9.20
N PHE A 301 -6.19 1.76 -8.85
CA PHE A 301 -5.29 2.64 -9.59
C PHE A 301 -3.89 2.03 -9.73
N ASN A 302 -3.40 1.94 -10.97
CA ASN A 302 -2.09 1.39 -11.31
C ASN A 302 -1.51 2.10 -12.57
N ARG A 303 -0.31 1.72 -13.01
CA ARG A 303 0.35 2.22 -14.24
C ARG A 303 0.83 1.05 -15.09
N GLY A 304 -0.05 0.06 -15.27
CA GLY A 304 0.35 -1.26 -15.70
C GLY A 304 1.10 -2.02 -14.60
N PHE A 305 1.28 -3.32 -14.82
CA PHE A 305 1.95 -4.20 -13.88
C PHE A 305 3.21 -4.83 -14.48
N GLU A 306 4.21 -5.00 -13.62
CA GLU A 306 5.44 -5.73 -13.92
C GLU A 306 5.88 -6.61 -12.75
N GLU A 307 6.83 -7.49 -13.02
CA GLU A 307 7.37 -8.45 -12.04
C GLU A 307 8.49 -7.82 -11.18
N GLY A 308 8.92 -6.60 -11.51
CA GLY A 308 10.06 -5.94 -10.87
C GLY A 308 11.35 -6.74 -11.07
N PHE A 309 12.26 -6.68 -10.10
CA PHE A 309 13.58 -7.29 -10.23
C PHE A 309 13.60 -8.80 -9.89
N TYR A 310 12.46 -9.40 -9.53
CA TYR A 310 12.42 -10.76 -9.01
C TYR A 310 13.00 -11.81 -9.98
N PHE A 311 12.93 -11.58 -11.29
CA PHE A 311 13.45 -12.48 -12.32
C PHE A 311 14.59 -11.88 -13.16
N GLY A 312 15.29 -10.86 -12.62
CA GLY A 312 16.40 -10.19 -13.30
C GLY A 312 16.12 -8.70 -13.50
N THR A 313 16.79 -8.09 -14.47
CA THR A 313 16.56 -6.67 -14.79
C THR A 313 15.17 -6.50 -15.40
N PRO A 314 14.31 -5.63 -14.86
CA PRO A 314 13.03 -5.32 -15.48
C PRO A 314 13.25 -4.76 -16.88
N GLY A 315 12.56 -5.32 -17.87
CA GLY A 315 12.67 -4.92 -19.28
C GLY A 315 11.57 -4.00 -19.77
N GLY A 316 10.71 -3.47 -18.89
CA GLY A 316 9.48 -2.75 -19.27
C GLY A 316 9.42 -1.30 -18.81
N LEU A 317 8.97 -0.41 -19.69
CA LEU A 317 8.63 0.98 -19.37
C LEU A 317 7.16 1.08 -18.93
N GLY A 318 6.80 2.06 -18.11
CA GLY A 318 5.43 2.30 -17.64
C GLY A 318 4.41 2.42 -18.75
N GLU A 319 3.13 2.35 -18.39
CA GLU A 319 2.02 2.78 -19.24
C GLU A 319 1.32 3.98 -18.59
N THR A 320 0.34 4.55 -19.30
CA THR A 320 -0.54 5.60 -18.79
C THR A 320 -1.14 5.17 -17.46
N ALA A 321 -1.31 6.12 -16.54
CA ALA A 321 -1.95 5.83 -15.27
C ALA A 321 -3.41 5.43 -15.50
N GLU A 322 -3.76 4.20 -15.14
CA GLU A 322 -5.05 3.63 -15.47
C GLU A 322 -5.65 2.83 -14.31
N SER A 323 -6.95 2.60 -14.46
CA SER A 323 -7.77 1.72 -13.63
C SER A 323 -8.87 1.24 -14.55
N LEU A 324 -9.18 -0.06 -14.51
CA LEU A 324 -10.31 -0.61 -15.27
C LEU A 324 -11.64 0.03 -14.85
N TYR A 325 -11.69 0.55 -13.63
CA TYR A 325 -12.84 1.23 -13.08
C TYR A 325 -12.58 2.72 -12.89
N GLU A 326 -13.59 3.52 -13.22
CA GLU A 326 -13.65 4.91 -12.84
C GLU A 326 -14.53 5.09 -11.59
N LYS A 327 -14.15 6.08 -10.77
CA LYS A 327 -14.98 6.55 -9.67
C LYS A 327 -15.49 7.95 -9.96
N SER A 328 -16.81 8.10 -10.01
CA SER A 328 -17.47 9.36 -10.33
C SER A 328 -18.28 9.82 -9.14
N TYR A 329 -18.02 11.04 -8.65
CA TYR A 329 -18.69 11.56 -7.46
C TYR A 329 -20.19 11.74 -7.70
N VAL A 330 -21.01 11.21 -6.80
CA VAL A 330 -22.47 11.28 -6.85
C VAL A 330 -22.99 12.22 -5.79
N GLY A 331 -22.47 12.14 -4.57
CA GLY A 331 -23.05 12.86 -3.45
C GLY A 331 -22.51 12.43 -2.09
N GLU A 332 -23.27 12.70 -1.04
CA GLU A 332 -22.85 12.41 0.34
C GLU A 332 -23.95 11.74 1.15
N VAL A 333 -23.54 10.91 2.10
CA VAL A 333 -24.42 10.35 3.13
C VAL A 333 -24.85 11.47 4.07
N ILE A 334 -26.16 11.67 4.20
CA ILE A 334 -26.75 12.60 5.17
C ILE A 334 -26.92 11.90 6.51
N LYS A 335 -27.44 10.66 6.48
CA LYS A 335 -27.77 9.91 7.69
C LYS A 335 -27.76 8.42 7.43
N PHE A 336 -27.44 7.64 8.47
CA PHE A 336 -27.52 6.19 8.44
C PHE A 336 -28.46 5.65 9.51
N TYR A 337 -29.49 4.92 9.09
CA TYR A 337 -30.49 4.29 9.93
C TYR A 337 -30.04 2.87 10.29
N LYS A 338 -29.23 2.73 11.34
CA LYS A 338 -28.58 1.47 11.75
C LYS A 338 -29.50 0.26 11.87
N LYS A 339 -30.74 0.43 12.38
CA LYS A 339 -31.67 -0.69 12.62
C LYS A 339 -32.11 -1.40 11.33
N ILE A 340 -32.23 -0.64 10.24
CA ILE A 340 -32.71 -1.13 8.94
C ILE A 340 -31.59 -1.16 7.89
N SER A 341 -30.38 -0.74 8.28
CA SER A 341 -29.20 -0.62 7.42
C SER A 341 -29.42 0.22 6.17
N VAL A 342 -30.13 1.35 6.31
CA VAL A 342 -30.41 2.28 5.20
C VAL A 342 -29.61 3.55 5.36
N ALA A 343 -28.90 3.96 4.30
CA ALA A 343 -28.28 5.27 4.17
C ALA A 343 -29.20 6.22 3.40
N GLU A 344 -29.44 7.39 3.96
CA GLU A 344 -30.02 8.51 3.24
C GLU A 344 -28.89 9.30 2.57
N ILE A 345 -28.91 9.33 1.25
CA ILE A 345 -27.88 9.92 0.41
C ILE A 345 -28.46 11.14 -0.30
N SER A 346 -27.75 12.27 -0.22
CA SER A 346 -28.03 13.44 -1.05
C SER A 346 -27.27 13.31 -2.36
N VAL A 347 -28.00 13.17 -3.47
CA VAL A 347 -27.44 13.09 -4.82
C VAL A 347 -27.14 14.51 -5.30
N MET A 348 -25.85 14.82 -5.45
CA MET A 348 -25.35 16.17 -5.78
C MET A 348 -24.86 16.28 -7.22
N SER A 349 -24.58 15.16 -7.88
CA SER A 349 -24.04 15.09 -9.24
C SER A 349 -24.47 13.79 -9.92
N GLY A 350 -24.69 13.86 -11.23
CA GLY A 350 -25.08 12.71 -12.06
C GLY A 350 -26.44 12.11 -11.69
N GLU A 351 -26.58 10.83 -12.01
CA GLU A 351 -27.73 9.99 -11.70
C GLU A 351 -27.28 8.70 -11.01
N LEU A 352 -28.13 8.17 -10.14
CA LEU A 352 -27.96 6.86 -9.54
C LEU A 352 -29.10 5.95 -9.97
N LYS A 353 -28.78 4.74 -10.40
CA LYS A 353 -29.72 3.76 -10.95
C LYS A 353 -29.68 2.46 -10.14
N LYS A 354 -30.80 1.76 -10.11
CA LYS A 354 -30.83 0.38 -9.63
C LYS A 354 -29.87 -0.49 -10.45
N GLY A 355 -29.06 -1.30 -9.77
CA GLY A 355 -27.98 -2.08 -10.35
C GLY A 355 -26.63 -1.35 -10.44
N ASP A 356 -26.56 -0.04 -10.17
CA ASP A 356 -25.27 0.65 -10.10
C ASP A 356 -24.40 0.08 -8.98
N LYS A 357 -23.11 -0.08 -9.27
CA LYS A 357 -22.10 -0.33 -8.24
C LYS A 357 -21.66 1.01 -7.66
N ILE A 358 -21.65 1.11 -6.35
CA ILE A 358 -21.23 2.30 -5.61
C ILE A 358 -20.06 2.00 -4.69
N LEU A 359 -19.19 3.00 -4.56
CA LEU A 359 -18.14 3.08 -3.56
C LEU A 359 -18.50 4.18 -2.56
N ILE A 360 -18.53 3.84 -1.27
CA ILE A 360 -18.74 4.81 -0.19
C ILE A 360 -17.50 4.81 0.71
N THR A 361 -16.95 5.99 0.96
CA THR A 361 -15.81 6.17 1.87
C THR A 361 -15.83 7.55 2.49
N GLY A 362 -15.25 7.70 3.67
CA GLY A 362 -15.19 9.00 4.34
C GLY A 362 -13.97 9.14 5.22
N LYS A 363 -13.99 10.08 6.18
CA LYS A 363 -12.83 10.33 7.05
C LYS A 363 -12.48 9.15 7.95
N ARG A 364 -13.47 8.34 8.33
CA ARG A 364 -13.31 7.18 9.22
C ARG A 364 -14.02 5.93 8.72
N THR A 365 -14.71 6.03 7.61
CA THR A 365 -15.42 4.91 7.00
C THR A 365 -14.48 4.27 5.99
N PRO A 366 -14.18 2.96 6.12
CA PRO A 366 -13.38 2.23 5.13
C PRO A 366 -14.08 2.22 3.77
N ALA A 367 -13.34 1.89 2.71
CA ALA A 367 -13.90 1.81 1.37
C ALA A 367 -14.96 0.71 1.26
N GLY A 368 -16.24 1.06 1.33
CA GLY A 368 -17.36 0.13 1.20
C GLY A 368 -17.86 0.03 -0.24
N PHE A 369 -17.96 -1.18 -0.78
CA PHE A 369 -18.54 -1.44 -2.10
C PHE A 369 -19.92 -2.08 -1.95
N ALA A 370 -20.92 -1.52 -2.64
CA ALA A 370 -22.26 -2.08 -2.68
C ALA A 370 -22.84 -1.99 -4.10
N GLU A 371 -23.79 -2.86 -4.40
CA GLU A 371 -24.68 -2.71 -5.55
C GLU A 371 -26.00 -2.11 -5.07
N VAL A 372 -26.51 -1.13 -5.80
CA VAL A 372 -27.78 -0.46 -5.51
C VAL A 372 -28.92 -1.39 -5.88
N LYS A 373 -29.35 -2.22 -4.92
CA LYS A 373 -30.43 -3.19 -5.13
C LYS A 373 -31.81 -2.53 -5.14
N GLU A 374 -32.02 -1.59 -4.22
CA GLU A 374 -33.29 -0.90 -4.00
C GLU A 374 -33.01 0.55 -3.60
N MET A 375 -33.85 1.45 -4.09
CA MET A 375 -33.82 2.87 -3.76
C MET A 375 -35.22 3.35 -3.41
N GLU A 376 -35.34 4.14 -2.35
CA GLU A 376 -36.62 4.70 -1.93
C GLU A 376 -36.56 6.22 -1.79
N ILE A 377 -37.61 6.89 -2.28
CA ILE A 377 -37.90 8.29 -1.98
C ILE A 377 -39.27 8.34 -1.32
N LYS A 378 -39.35 8.87 -0.09
CA LYS A 378 -40.60 8.98 0.67
C LYS A 378 -41.38 7.65 0.71
N HIS A 379 -40.69 6.54 0.98
CA HIS A 379 -41.24 5.17 1.03
C HIS A 379 -41.80 4.62 -0.29
N LYS A 380 -41.44 5.22 -1.43
CA LYS A 380 -41.76 4.68 -2.76
C LYS A 380 -40.49 4.21 -3.43
N SER A 381 -40.51 2.98 -3.94
CA SER A 381 -39.41 2.41 -4.74
C SER A 381 -39.23 3.22 -6.01
N VAL A 382 -37.97 3.52 -6.35
CA VAL A 382 -37.57 4.23 -7.56
C VAL A 382 -36.40 3.51 -8.22
N ASP A 383 -36.37 3.48 -9.55
CA ASP A 383 -35.28 2.82 -10.29
C ASP A 383 -34.16 3.78 -10.70
N VAL A 384 -34.45 5.08 -10.77
CA VAL A 384 -33.50 6.13 -11.14
C VAL A 384 -33.73 7.37 -10.29
N VAL A 385 -32.65 7.98 -9.81
CA VAL A 385 -32.67 9.25 -9.08
C VAL A 385 -31.58 10.18 -9.61
N GLY A 386 -31.94 11.46 -9.78
CA GLY A 386 -31.04 12.48 -10.32
C GLY A 386 -30.52 13.46 -9.26
N LYS A 387 -29.68 14.40 -9.70
CA LYS A 387 -29.17 15.51 -8.89
C LYS A 387 -30.30 16.27 -8.16
N GLY A 388 -30.05 16.64 -6.91
CA GLY A 388 -30.96 17.39 -6.04
C GLY A 388 -31.91 16.52 -5.23
N THR A 389 -31.79 15.20 -5.31
CA THR A 389 -32.68 14.26 -4.60
C THR A 389 -32.04 13.69 -3.35
N TYR A 390 -32.90 13.30 -2.40
CA TYR A 390 -32.52 12.51 -1.22
C TYR A 390 -33.10 11.12 -1.40
N VAL A 391 -32.24 10.10 -1.38
CA VAL A 391 -32.62 8.72 -1.64
C VAL A 391 -32.17 7.82 -0.49
N GLY A 392 -33.05 6.93 -0.05
CA GLY A 392 -32.73 5.86 0.90
C GLY A 392 -32.20 4.63 0.16
N ILE A 393 -31.02 4.15 0.54
CA ILE A 393 -30.38 2.95 -0.04
C ILE A 393 -29.96 2.01 1.06
N LYS A 394 -30.33 0.73 0.94
CA LYS A 394 -29.89 -0.31 1.88
C LYS A 394 -28.43 -0.68 1.62
N LEU A 395 -27.61 -0.63 2.66
CA LEU A 395 -26.17 -0.91 2.58
C LEU A 395 -25.79 -2.11 3.46
N PRO A 396 -24.82 -2.94 3.04
CA PRO A 396 -24.35 -4.08 3.83
C PRO A 396 -23.30 -3.68 4.89
N PHE A 397 -22.96 -2.40 5.01
CA PHE A 397 -21.96 -1.87 5.94
C PHE A 397 -22.41 -0.54 6.54
N LEU A 398 -21.76 -0.17 7.65
CA LEU A 398 -22.01 1.10 8.33
C LEU A 398 -21.39 2.26 7.55
N VAL A 399 -22.12 3.37 7.48
CA VAL A 399 -21.63 4.64 6.93
C VAL A 399 -21.93 5.78 7.91
N CYS A 400 -21.18 6.87 7.78
CA CYS A 400 -21.26 8.07 8.59
C CYS A 400 -21.80 9.26 7.76
N PRO A 401 -22.42 10.25 8.41
CA PRO A 401 -22.71 11.52 7.76
C PRO A 401 -21.45 12.14 7.13
N LYS A 402 -21.60 12.72 5.94
CA LYS A 402 -20.55 13.29 5.09
C LYS A 402 -19.60 12.27 4.45
N ASP A 403 -19.90 10.98 4.55
CA ASP A 403 -19.22 10.00 3.71
C ASP A 403 -19.57 10.27 2.25
N LYS A 404 -18.56 10.22 1.39
CA LYS A 404 -18.70 10.48 -0.04
C LYS A 404 -19.17 9.22 -0.74
N VAL A 405 -20.13 9.39 -1.64
CA VAL A 405 -20.70 8.34 -2.47
C VAL A 405 -20.21 8.55 -3.90
N PHE A 406 -19.67 7.49 -4.49
CA PHE A 406 -19.18 7.46 -5.86
C PHE A 406 -19.86 6.33 -6.62
N LEU A 407 -20.17 6.56 -7.90
CA LEU A 407 -20.39 5.48 -8.86
C LEU A 407 -19.06 4.80 -9.12
N TRP A 408 -19.08 3.47 -9.17
CA TRP A 408 -17.91 2.63 -9.43
C TRP A 408 -18.18 1.80 -10.68
N ARG A 409 -17.76 2.31 -11.84
CA ARG A 409 -18.13 1.75 -13.15
C ARG A 409 -16.90 1.30 -13.91
N LEU A 410 -17.05 0.25 -14.72
CA LEU A 410 -16.03 -0.14 -15.68
C LEU A 410 -15.91 0.99 -16.71
N LYS A 411 -14.70 1.43 -17.04
CA LYS A 411 -14.50 2.41 -18.11
C LYS A 411 -15.04 1.83 -19.42
N SER A 412 -15.89 2.57 -20.12
CA SER A 412 -16.19 2.28 -21.52
C SER A 412 -14.87 2.43 -22.30
N ARG A 413 -14.42 1.37 -22.96
CA ARG A 413 -13.40 1.53 -24.00
C ARG A 413 -14.12 2.31 -25.11
N GLU A 414 -13.71 3.55 -25.34
CA GLU A 414 -13.97 4.17 -26.64
C GLU A 414 -13.16 3.34 -27.65
N ASP A 415 -13.85 2.82 -28.68
CA ASP A 415 -13.31 1.98 -29.74
C ASP A 415 -12.24 2.69 -30.58
#